data_AF-A0A812TZK4-F1
#
_entry.id   AF-A0A812TZK4-F1
#
_cell.length_a   1.000
_cell.length_b   1.000
_cell.length_c   1.000
_cell.angle_alpha   90.00
_cell.angle_beta   90.00
_cell.angle_gamma   90.00
#
_symmetry.space_group_name_H-M   'P 1'
#
loop_
_entity.id
_entity.type
_entity.pdbx_description
1 polymer ?
#
loop_
_entity_poly.entity_id
_entity_poly.type
_entity_poly.pdbx_seq_one_letter_code
_entity_poly.pdbx_strand_id
1 'polypeptide(L)'
;MSADPEAHRKRLCQEAGKQLAKAQQGQNFDELTQAVAAAEKCGIRMEEIEKEAAVFSKQYEEDAVEVRRAMNSKDEDAMVSALRAAEAKGFEDSFLMGELKEKLAELQAARAAAARRSAAESQLERALGEDSKSLEKAIAEAAVSGLSLSQLAPARKRKAEIEDQRRREQGREVLARRLKAATRTGNPKILAQVIAAAERAGVSKEEVRSAQEMADRWAAEARGKAPEEAPKEPLPGPEPKVRRVNQEPDAASVLALATIGKDVAALESALSIARSQASEVDEADLHIAHRRLEALRKAR
;
A
#
# COMPACT_ATOMS: atom_id res chain seq x y z
N MET A 1 -67.24 19.09 -12.46
CA MET A 1 -67.36 17.72 -13.01
C MET A 1 -67.65 16.80 -11.84
N SER A 2 -68.88 16.28 -11.75
CA SER A 2 -69.27 15.37 -10.66
C SER A 2 -68.50 14.06 -10.83
N ALA A 3 -67.66 13.70 -9.86
CA ALA A 3 -67.11 12.36 -9.82
C ALA A 3 -68.26 11.35 -9.71
N ASP A 4 -68.17 10.25 -10.46
CA ASP A 4 -69.12 9.15 -10.37
C ASP A 4 -69.16 8.62 -8.92
N PRO A 5 -70.30 8.71 -8.21
CA PRO A 5 -70.41 8.32 -6.81
C PRO A 5 -70.07 6.84 -6.58
N GLU A 6 -70.28 5.98 -7.58
CA GLU A 6 -69.92 4.57 -7.50
C GLU A 6 -68.40 4.37 -7.57
N ALA A 7 -67.72 5.11 -8.46
CA ALA A 7 -66.26 5.12 -8.54
C ALA A 7 -65.61 5.66 -7.26
N HIS A 8 -66.23 6.65 -6.60
CA HIS A 8 -65.75 7.18 -5.33
C HIS A 8 -65.88 6.15 -4.20
N ARG A 9 -67.03 5.49 -4.08
CA ARG A 9 -67.25 4.42 -3.09
C ARG A 9 -66.26 3.27 -3.28
N LYS A 10 -66.01 2.86 -4.52
CA LYS A 10 -65.03 1.81 -4.82
C LYS A 10 -63.62 2.17 -4.37
N ARG A 11 -63.18 3.41 -4.61
CA ARG A 11 -61.85 3.89 -4.16
C ARG A 11 -61.73 3.88 -2.63
N LEU A 12 -62.76 4.31 -1.92
CA LEU A 12 -62.76 4.28 -0.45
C LEU A 12 -62.71 2.85 0.11
N CYS A 13 -63.43 1.91 -0.51
CA CYS A 13 -63.38 0.50 -0.13
C CYS A 13 -61.96 -0.08 -0.31
N GLN A 14 -61.34 0.20 -1.46
CA GLN A 14 -59.98 -0.24 -1.76
C GLN A 14 -58.94 0.37 -0.81
N GLU A 15 -59.06 1.67 -0.51
CA GLU A 15 -58.14 2.34 0.42
C GLU A 15 -58.29 1.79 1.85
N ALA A 16 -59.52 1.61 2.33
CA ALA A 16 -59.77 1.00 3.64
C ALA A 16 -59.27 -0.45 3.70
N GLY A 17 -59.48 -1.24 2.64
CA GLY A 17 -58.97 -2.61 2.55
C GLY A 17 -57.44 -2.67 2.56
N LYS A 18 -56.78 -1.76 1.83
CA LYS A 18 -55.32 -1.61 1.83
C LYS A 18 -54.78 -1.27 3.22
N GLN A 19 -55.40 -0.30 3.89
CA GLN A 19 -54.98 0.10 5.24
C GLN A 19 -55.25 -1.00 6.28
N LEU A 20 -56.32 -1.80 6.09
CA LEU A 20 -56.61 -2.94 6.96
C LEU A 20 -55.56 -4.04 6.80
N ALA A 21 -55.16 -4.34 5.57
CA ALA A 21 -54.08 -5.30 5.29
C ALA A 21 -52.74 -4.85 5.91
N LYS A 22 -52.41 -3.55 5.81
CA LYS A 22 -51.21 -2.98 6.46
C LYS A 22 -51.26 -3.10 7.99
N ALA A 23 -52.38 -2.79 8.61
CA ALA A 23 -52.56 -2.90 10.06
C ALA A 23 -52.47 -4.35 10.56
N GLN A 24 -53.00 -5.31 9.80
CA GLN A 24 -52.85 -6.75 10.08
C GLN A 24 -51.38 -7.21 10.07
N GLN A 25 -50.52 -6.48 9.34
CA GLN A 25 -49.07 -6.69 9.32
C GLN A 25 -48.32 -5.84 10.36
N GLY A 26 -49.03 -5.15 11.25
CA GLY A 26 -48.47 -4.33 12.32
C GLY A 26 -48.09 -2.90 11.91
N GLN A 27 -48.60 -2.39 10.78
CA GLN A 27 -48.28 -1.04 10.28
C GLN A 27 -49.45 -0.04 10.44
N ASN A 28 -49.15 1.17 10.94
CA ASN A 28 -50.00 2.38 10.99
C ASN A 28 -51.51 2.17 11.27
N PHE A 29 -51.85 1.90 12.54
CA PHE A 29 -53.25 1.81 13.01
C PHE A 29 -54.05 3.12 12.87
N ASP A 30 -53.38 4.28 12.92
CA ASP A 30 -54.05 5.58 12.81
C ASP A 30 -54.63 5.82 11.41
N GLU A 31 -53.90 5.40 10.36
CA GLU A 31 -54.35 5.48 8.97
C GLU A 31 -55.52 4.52 8.71
N LEU A 32 -55.48 3.31 9.27
CA LEU A 32 -56.59 2.37 9.22
C LEU A 32 -57.86 2.99 9.81
N THR A 33 -57.75 3.56 11.00
CA THR A 33 -58.90 4.12 11.73
C THR A 33 -59.57 5.23 10.91
N GLN A 34 -58.78 6.10 10.27
CA GLN A 34 -59.30 7.13 9.38
C GLN A 34 -59.94 6.57 8.11
N ALA A 35 -59.32 5.56 7.50
CA ALA A 35 -59.81 4.96 6.26
C ALA A 35 -61.12 4.17 6.46
N VAL A 36 -61.23 3.40 7.54
CA VAL A 36 -62.48 2.68 7.90
C VAL A 36 -63.58 3.67 8.21
N ALA A 37 -63.32 4.71 9.01
CA ALA A 37 -64.31 5.74 9.31
C ALA A 37 -64.79 6.49 8.06
N ALA A 38 -63.91 6.70 7.07
CA ALA A 38 -64.30 7.28 5.79
C ALA A 38 -65.17 6.32 4.94
N ALA A 39 -64.84 5.03 4.94
CA ALA A 39 -65.60 4.02 4.22
C ALA A 39 -67.01 3.80 4.81
N GLU A 40 -67.12 3.76 6.15
CA GLU A 40 -68.40 3.65 6.86
C GLU A 40 -69.33 4.83 6.57
N LYS A 41 -68.79 6.07 6.51
CA LYS A 41 -69.56 7.27 6.13
C LYS A 41 -70.17 7.17 4.73
N CYS A 42 -69.62 6.34 3.85
CA CYS A 42 -70.12 6.07 2.51
C CYS A 42 -70.96 4.79 2.41
N GLY A 43 -71.34 4.19 3.54
CA GLY A 43 -72.18 3.00 3.60
C GLY A 43 -71.49 1.70 3.17
N ILE A 44 -70.15 1.68 3.16
CA ILE A 44 -69.38 0.47 2.87
C ILE A 44 -69.38 -0.40 4.14
N ARG A 45 -69.74 -1.68 3.98
CA ARG A 45 -69.78 -2.62 5.10
C ARG A 45 -68.39 -3.18 5.40
N MET A 46 -68.14 -3.52 6.66
CA MET A 46 -66.86 -4.10 7.08
C MET A 46 -66.49 -5.36 6.31
N GLU A 47 -67.47 -6.22 5.98
CA GLU A 47 -67.28 -7.41 5.14
C GLU A 47 -66.74 -7.09 3.74
N GLU A 48 -67.08 -5.93 3.16
CA GLU A 48 -66.58 -5.49 1.86
C GLU A 48 -65.11 -5.04 1.98
N ILE A 49 -64.78 -4.36 3.08
CA ILE A 49 -63.41 -3.92 3.41
C ILE A 49 -62.50 -5.14 3.68
N GLU A 50 -62.98 -6.14 4.42
CA GLU A 50 -62.24 -7.37 4.71
C GLU A 50 -61.94 -8.19 3.44
N LYS A 51 -62.89 -8.25 2.49
CA LYS A 51 -62.67 -8.91 1.19
C LYS A 51 -61.57 -8.22 0.39
N GLU A 52 -61.59 -6.89 0.33
CA GLU A 52 -60.52 -6.13 -0.32
C GLU A 52 -59.18 -6.31 0.42
N ALA A 53 -59.19 -6.31 1.76
CA ALA A 53 -57.99 -6.57 2.54
C ALA A 53 -57.38 -7.95 2.28
N ALA A 54 -58.20 -9.00 2.10
CA ALA A 54 -57.72 -10.33 1.73
C ALA A 54 -57.06 -10.35 0.34
N VAL A 55 -57.59 -9.61 -0.63
CA VAL A 55 -56.98 -9.44 -1.96
C VAL A 55 -55.62 -8.75 -1.82
N PHE A 56 -55.55 -7.65 -1.06
CA PHE A 56 -54.29 -6.95 -0.81
C PHE A 56 -53.27 -7.82 -0.06
N SER A 57 -53.69 -8.61 0.93
CA SER A 57 -52.80 -9.50 1.68
C SER A 57 -52.20 -10.57 0.77
N LYS A 58 -53.00 -11.16 -0.13
CA LYS A 58 -52.50 -12.14 -1.10
C LYS A 58 -51.50 -11.50 -2.07
N GLN A 59 -51.83 -10.31 -2.60
CA GLN A 59 -50.91 -9.57 -3.47
C GLN A 59 -49.60 -9.25 -2.75
N TYR A 60 -49.67 -8.89 -1.47
CA TYR A 60 -48.50 -8.62 -0.64
C TYR A 60 -47.61 -9.85 -0.49
N GLU A 61 -48.18 -11.03 -0.26
CA GLU A 61 -47.42 -12.28 -0.17
C GLU A 61 -46.73 -12.62 -1.49
N GLU A 62 -47.41 -12.47 -2.62
CA GLU A 62 -46.86 -12.69 -3.96
C GLU A 62 -45.67 -11.74 -4.23
N ASP A 63 -45.84 -10.45 -3.93
CA ASP A 63 -44.79 -9.45 -4.09
C ASP A 63 -43.60 -9.71 -3.16
N ALA A 64 -43.86 -10.14 -1.92
CA ALA A 64 -42.81 -10.54 -0.97
C ALA A 64 -42.04 -11.78 -1.43
N VAL A 65 -42.66 -12.70 -2.18
CA VAL A 65 -41.97 -13.83 -2.81
C VAL A 65 -41.07 -13.34 -3.95
N GLU A 66 -41.52 -12.40 -4.77
CA GLU A 66 -40.70 -11.80 -5.84
C GLU A 66 -39.48 -11.07 -5.29
N VAL A 67 -39.66 -10.25 -4.25
CA VAL A 67 -38.56 -9.56 -3.56
C VAL A 67 -37.55 -10.57 -3.02
N ARG A 68 -38.00 -11.61 -2.32
CA ARG A 68 -37.12 -12.67 -1.80
C ARG A 68 -36.40 -13.43 -2.92
N ARG A 69 -37.07 -13.66 -4.05
CA ARG A 69 -36.46 -14.29 -5.23
C ARG A 69 -35.34 -13.41 -5.80
N ALA A 70 -35.57 -12.10 -5.92
CA ALA A 70 -34.55 -11.15 -6.37
C ALA A 70 -33.37 -11.07 -5.40
N MET A 71 -33.63 -11.06 -4.08
CA MET A 71 -32.56 -11.11 -3.06
C MET A 71 -31.67 -12.36 -3.17
N ASN A 72 -32.21 -13.47 -3.67
CA ASN A 72 -31.48 -14.73 -3.81
C ASN A 72 -30.78 -14.90 -5.17
N SER A 73 -31.13 -14.10 -6.19
CA SER A 73 -30.53 -14.25 -7.53
C SER A 73 -29.09 -13.73 -7.61
N LYS A 74 -28.66 -12.89 -6.66
CA LYS A 74 -27.39 -12.12 -6.70
C LYS A 74 -27.25 -11.22 -7.94
N ASP A 75 -28.35 -10.99 -8.65
CA ASP A 75 -28.41 -10.13 -9.82
C ASP A 75 -28.85 -8.72 -9.40
N GLU A 76 -27.95 -7.76 -9.62
CA GLU A 76 -28.15 -6.35 -9.27
C GLU A 76 -29.38 -5.77 -9.99
N ASP A 77 -29.55 -6.09 -11.27
CA ASP A 77 -30.66 -5.55 -12.09
C ASP A 77 -31.99 -6.14 -11.63
N ALA A 78 -32.01 -7.41 -11.23
CA ALA A 78 -33.18 -8.05 -10.64
C ALA A 78 -33.56 -7.42 -9.29
N MET A 79 -32.58 -7.12 -8.43
CA MET A 79 -32.81 -6.46 -7.14
C MET A 79 -33.33 -5.02 -7.33
N VAL A 80 -32.74 -4.24 -8.24
CA VAL A 80 -33.19 -2.88 -8.56
C VAL A 80 -34.61 -2.88 -9.15
N SER A 81 -34.90 -3.85 -10.04
CA SER A 81 -36.24 -3.98 -10.63
C SER A 81 -37.28 -4.36 -9.58
N ALA A 82 -36.96 -5.29 -8.69
CA ALA A 82 -37.83 -5.68 -7.57
C ALA A 82 -38.06 -4.50 -6.61
N LEU A 83 -37.01 -3.72 -6.32
CA LEU A 83 -37.11 -2.53 -5.47
C LEU A 83 -38.08 -1.50 -6.05
N ARG A 84 -37.92 -1.15 -7.33
CA ARG A 84 -38.81 -0.19 -8.01
C ARG A 84 -40.25 -0.70 -8.10
N ALA A 85 -40.43 -2.00 -8.35
CA ALA A 85 -41.76 -2.61 -8.40
C ALA A 85 -42.46 -2.57 -7.02
N ALA A 86 -41.71 -2.83 -5.95
CA ALA A 86 -42.23 -2.76 -4.58
C ALA A 86 -42.53 -1.30 -4.16
N GLU A 87 -41.68 -0.34 -4.50
CA GLU A 87 -41.93 1.09 -4.27
C GLU A 87 -43.18 1.57 -5.03
N ALA A 88 -43.34 1.19 -6.30
CA ALA A 88 -44.52 1.54 -7.09
C ALA A 88 -45.84 1.00 -6.51
N LYS A 89 -45.77 -0.10 -5.75
CA LYS A 89 -46.93 -0.70 -5.07
C LYS A 89 -47.10 -0.20 -3.62
N GLY A 90 -46.19 0.65 -3.12
CA GLY A 90 -46.27 1.28 -1.81
C GLY A 90 -45.73 0.46 -0.64
N PHE A 91 -44.73 -0.39 -0.89
CA PHE A 91 -44.06 -1.23 0.13
C PHE A 91 -42.87 -0.53 0.83
N GLU A 92 -42.79 0.79 0.75
CA GLU A 92 -41.59 1.60 1.07
C GLU A 92 -40.99 1.32 2.46
N ASP A 93 -41.83 1.04 3.46
CA ASP A 93 -41.46 0.83 4.87
C ASP A 93 -41.49 -0.64 5.33
N SER A 94 -41.54 -1.59 4.40
CA SER A 94 -41.49 -3.01 4.77
C SER A 94 -40.06 -3.45 5.15
N PHE A 95 -39.95 -4.32 6.16
CA PHE A 95 -38.67 -4.91 6.58
C PHE A 95 -37.90 -5.56 5.42
N LEU A 96 -38.62 -6.22 4.50
CA LEU A 96 -38.07 -6.84 3.29
C LEU A 96 -37.37 -5.83 2.37
N MET A 97 -37.88 -4.59 2.28
CA MET A 97 -37.27 -3.54 1.48
C MET A 97 -35.97 -3.03 2.10
N GLY A 98 -35.90 -3.00 3.44
CA GLY A 98 -34.66 -2.72 4.16
C GLY A 98 -33.57 -3.75 3.83
N GLU A 99 -33.88 -5.03 3.96
CA GLU A 99 -32.93 -6.11 3.64
C GLU A 99 -32.51 -6.12 2.16
N LEU A 100 -33.45 -5.87 1.24
CA LEU A 100 -33.14 -5.78 -0.19
C LEU A 100 -32.18 -4.62 -0.49
N LYS A 101 -32.41 -3.43 0.11
CA LYS A 101 -31.53 -2.26 -0.04
C LYS A 101 -30.13 -2.53 0.50
N GLU A 102 -30.03 -3.18 1.66
CA GLU A 102 -28.76 -3.56 2.27
C GLU A 102 -27.98 -4.55 1.38
N LYS A 103 -28.63 -5.63 0.94
CA LYS A 103 -27.99 -6.60 0.03
C LYS A 103 -27.56 -5.99 -1.30
N LEU A 104 -28.36 -5.08 -1.86
CA LEU A 104 -28.00 -4.35 -3.07
C LEU A 104 -26.75 -3.48 -2.84
N ALA A 105 -26.71 -2.76 -1.71
CA ALA A 105 -25.55 -1.94 -1.35
C ALA A 105 -24.28 -2.80 -1.12
N GLU A 106 -24.41 -3.96 -0.48
CA GLU A 106 -23.32 -4.92 -0.30
C GLU A 106 -22.80 -5.44 -1.65
N LEU A 107 -23.68 -5.82 -2.57
CA LEU A 107 -23.31 -6.27 -3.92
C LEU A 107 -22.58 -5.17 -4.69
N GLN A 108 -23.09 -3.94 -4.65
CA GLN A 108 -22.46 -2.80 -5.30
C GLN A 108 -21.09 -2.48 -4.69
N ALA A 109 -20.95 -2.54 -3.37
CA ALA A 109 -19.69 -2.37 -2.68
C ALA A 109 -18.68 -3.47 -3.06
N ALA A 110 -19.12 -4.73 -3.14
CA ALA A 110 -18.30 -5.85 -3.56
C ALA A 110 -17.84 -5.70 -5.02
N ARG A 111 -18.72 -5.29 -5.93
CA ARG A 111 -18.41 -5.03 -7.33
C ARG A 111 -17.41 -3.88 -7.48
N ALA A 112 -17.60 -2.79 -6.75
CA ALA A 112 -16.68 -1.66 -6.73
C ALA A 112 -15.30 -2.07 -6.19
N ALA A 113 -15.25 -2.88 -5.13
CA ALA A 113 -14.00 -3.41 -4.60
C ALA A 113 -13.29 -4.32 -5.61
N ALA A 114 -14.02 -5.19 -6.31
CA ALA A 114 -13.47 -6.04 -7.37
C ALA A 114 -12.92 -5.21 -8.54
N ALA A 115 -13.64 -4.18 -8.98
CA ALA A 115 -13.19 -3.26 -10.02
C ALA A 115 -11.92 -2.50 -9.61
N ARG A 116 -11.84 -2.03 -8.36
CA ARG A 116 -10.63 -1.39 -7.81
C ARG A 116 -9.44 -2.35 -7.80
N ARG A 117 -9.64 -3.62 -7.40
CA ARG A 117 -8.59 -4.65 -7.45
C ARG A 117 -8.09 -4.89 -8.88
N SER A 118 -9.00 -5.09 -9.83
CA SER A 118 -8.64 -5.31 -11.23
C SER A 118 -7.90 -4.11 -11.85
N ALA A 119 -8.32 -2.88 -11.52
CA ALA A 119 -7.64 -1.67 -11.95
C ALA A 119 -6.23 -1.58 -11.36
N ALA A 120 -6.07 -1.90 -10.08
CA ALA A 120 -4.78 -1.89 -9.40
C ALA A 120 -3.83 -3.00 -9.92
N GLU A 121 -4.35 -4.19 -10.25
CA GLU A 121 -3.58 -5.25 -10.93
C GLU A 121 -3.07 -4.75 -12.29
N SER A 122 -3.95 -4.14 -13.08
CA SER A 122 -3.57 -3.58 -14.39
C SER A 122 -2.53 -2.45 -14.27
N GLN A 123 -2.62 -1.61 -13.24
CA GLN A 123 -1.62 -0.57 -12.96
C GLN A 123 -0.29 -1.17 -12.53
N LEU A 124 -0.32 -2.19 -11.68
CA LEU A 124 0.88 -2.89 -11.23
C LEU A 124 1.62 -3.54 -12.40
N GLU A 125 0.89 -4.19 -13.32
CA GLU A 125 1.47 -4.79 -14.52
C GLU A 125 2.15 -3.76 -15.43
N ARG A 126 1.53 -2.60 -15.64
CA ARG A 126 2.16 -1.52 -16.42
C ARG A 126 3.41 -0.99 -15.73
N ALA A 127 3.35 -0.79 -14.42
CA ALA A 127 4.47 -0.26 -13.64
C ALA A 127 5.69 -1.18 -13.61
N LEU A 128 5.56 -2.49 -13.90
CA LEU A 128 6.71 -3.41 -13.98
C LEU A 128 7.76 -3.01 -15.02
N GLY A 129 7.34 -2.27 -16.06
CA GLY A 129 8.22 -1.72 -17.09
C GLY A 129 8.75 -0.31 -16.79
N GLU A 130 8.28 0.32 -15.71
CA GLU A 130 8.63 1.70 -15.36
C GLU A 130 9.81 1.78 -14.35
N ASP A 131 10.07 2.98 -13.83
CA ASP A 131 11.12 3.20 -12.84
C ASP A 131 10.73 2.70 -11.42
N SER A 132 11.71 2.68 -10.50
CA SER A 132 11.48 2.21 -9.13
C SER A 132 10.41 3.01 -8.38
N LYS A 133 10.24 4.31 -8.68
CA LYS A 133 9.30 5.19 -7.96
C LYS A 133 7.86 4.94 -8.41
N SER A 134 7.64 4.83 -9.71
CA SER A 134 6.36 4.41 -10.28
C SER A 134 5.93 3.05 -9.74
N LEU A 135 6.87 2.10 -9.70
CA LEU A 135 6.60 0.75 -9.20
C LEU A 135 6.27 0.73 -7.71
N GLU A 136 6.93 1.56 -6.90
CA GLU A 136 6.60 1.74 -5.48
C GLU A 136 5.19 2.28 -5.27
N LYS A 137 4.81 3.31 -6.03
CA LYS A 137 3.46 3.88 -5.97
C LYS A 137 2.41 2.84 -6.36
N ALA A 138 2.63 2.09 -7.43
CA ALA A 138 1.72 1.04 -7.87
C ALA A 138 1.57 -0.09 -6.84
N ILE A 139 2.67 -0.49 -6.18
CA ILE A 139 2.62 -1.49 -5.08
C ILE A 139 1.78 -0.97 -3.91
N ALA A 140 1.91 0.30 -3.53
CA ALA A 140 1.15 0.89 -2.45
C ALA A 140 -0.36 0.97 -2.78
N GLU A 141 -0.71 1.43 -3.98
CA GLU A 141 -2.10 1.49 -4.46
C GLU A 141 -2.74 0.10 -4.55
N ALA A 142 -1.98 -0.90 -5.00
CA ALA A 142 -2.42 -2.28 -5.05
C ALA A 142 -2.63 -2.89 -3.65
N ALA A 143 -1.76 -2.57 -2.69
CA ALA A 143 -1.94 -2.99 -1.30
C ALA A 143 -3.22 -2.40 -0.67
N VAL A 144 -3.48 -1.09 -0.89
CA VAL A 144 -4.71 -0.43 -0.42
C VAL A 144 -5.96 -1.02 -1.07
N SER A 145 -5.88 -1.43 -2.33
CA SER A 145 -6.97 -2.07 -3.06
C SER A 145 -7.24 -3.52 -2.60
N GLY A 146 -6.40 -4.06 -1.70
CA GLY A 146 -6.57 -5.38 -1.10
C GLY A 146 -5.95 -6.51 -1.91
N LEU A 147 -4.94 -6.25 -2.74
CA LEU A 147 -4.14 -7.31 -3.34
C LEU A 147 -3.31 -8.03 -2.26
N SER A 148 -3.18 -9.34 -2.42
CA SER A 148 -2.42 -10.19 -1.50
C SER A 148 -0.91 -9.99 -1.65
N LEU A 149 -0.17 -10.34 -0.60
CA LEU A 149 1.30 -10.25 -0.60
C LEU A 149 1.95 -11.10 -1.70
N SER A 150 1.35 -12.24 -2.06
CA SER A 150 1.83 -13.09 -3.15
C SER A 150 1.67 -12.42 -4.52
N GLN A 151 0.57 -11.70 -4.75
CA GLN A 151 0.36 -10.91 -5.97
C GLN A 151 1.33 -9.72 -6.07
N LEU A 152 1.72 -9.13 -4.93
CA LEU A 152 2.68 -8.02 -4.90
C LEU A 152 4.15 -8.47 -4.99
N ALA A 153 4.44 -9.75 -4.78
CA ALA A 153 5.81 -10.27 -4.70
C ALA A 153 6.63 -10.06 -5.99
N PRO A 154 6.11 -10.29 -7.21
CA PRO A 154 6.85 -10.05 -8.44
C PRO A 154 7.25 -8.58 -8.59
N ALA A 155 6.34 -7.64 -8.29
CA ALA A 155 6.60 -6.21 -8.36
C ALA A 155 7.66 -5.78 -7.34
N ARG A 156 7.59 -6.28 -6.10
CA ARG A 156 8.61 -6.00 -5.07
C ARG A 156 9.99 -6.52 -5.46
N LYS A 157 10.05 -7.73 -6.03
CA LYS A 157 11.29 -8.30 -6.55
C LYS A 157 11.86 -7.41 -7.66
N ARG A 158 11.02 -7.01 -8.62
CA ARG A 158 11.43 -6.13 -9.71
C ARG A 158 11.93 -4.77 -9.23
N LYS A 159 11.29 -4.17 -8.22
CA LYS A 159 11.75 -2.94 -7.58
C LYS A 159 13.17 -3.10 -7.03
N ALA A 160 13.41 -4.17 -6.27
CA ALA A 160 14.72 -4.46 -5.70
C ALA A 160 15.80 -4.64 -6.77
N GLU A 161 15.48 -5.31 -7.89
CA GLU A 161 16.38 -5.46 -9.03
C GLU A 161 16.76 -4.11 -9.66
N ILE A 162 15.78 -3.22 -9.86
CA ILE A 162 16.01 -1.87 -10.42
C ILE A 162 16.89 -1.05 -9.47
N GLU A 163 16.63 -1.10 -8.16
CA GLU A 163 17.42 -0.39 -7.16
C GLU A 163 18.86 -0.91 -7.07
N ASP A 164 19.04 -2.24 -7.11
CA ASP A 164 20.35 -2.86 -7.13
C ASP A 164 21.12 -2.51 -8.41
N GLN A 165 20.45 -2.49 -9.56
CA GLN A 165 21.04 -2.04 -10.81
C GLN A 165 21.52 -0.59 -10.69
N ARG A 166 20.67 0.30 -10.17
CA ARG A 166 21.01 1.72 -9.97
C ARG A 166 22.19 1.90 -9.01
N ARG A 167 22.24 1.14 -7.92
CA ARG A 167 23.38 1.16 -6.97
C ARG A 167 24.68 0.71 -7.64
N ARG A 168 24.63 -0.34 -8.46
CA ARG A 168 25.80 -0.81 -9.22
C ARG A 168 26.25 0.22 -10.26
N GLU A 169 25.33 0.90 -10.92
CA GLU A 169 25.64 1.98 -11.86
C GLU A 169 26.27 3.18 -11.16
N GLN A 170 25.71 3.62 -10.02
CA GLN A 170 26.29 4.68 -9.19
C GLN A 170 27.69 4.31 -8.69
N GLY A 171 27.88 3.07 -8.22
CA GLY A 171 29.19 2.58 -7.80
C GLY A 171 30.21 2.59 -8.94
N ARG A 172 29.79 2.19 -10.15
CA ARG A 172 30.61 2.28 -11.36
C ARG A 172 30.98 3.72 -11.70
N GLU A 173 30.03 4.65 -11.62
CA GLU A 173 30.28 6.07 -11.88
C GLU A 173 31.26 6.68 -10.88
N VAL A 174 31.12 6.39 -9.58
CA VAL A 174 32.05 6.84 -8.54
C VAL A 174 33.45 6.28 -8.80
N LEU A 175 33.58 5.01 -9.16
CA LEU A 175 34.86 4.39 -9.50
C LEU A 175 35.47 4.98 -10.77
N ALA A 176 34.68 5.26 -11.80
CA ALA A 176 35.15 5.93 -13.02
C ALA A 176 35.68 7.34 -12.71
N ARG A 177 34.98 8.11 -11.87
CA ARG A 177 35.47 9.42 -11.39
C ARG A 177 36.77 9.28 -10.58
N ARG A 178 36.85 8.29 -9.69
CA ARG A 178 38.05 8.01 -8.89
C ARG A 178 39.23 7.56 -9.76
N LEU A 179 38.97 6.78 -10.80
CA LEU A 179 39.96 6.36 -11.79
C LEU A 179 40.53 7.57 -12.52
N LYS A 180 39.66 8.46 -13.02
CA LYS A 180 40.05 9.74 -13.66
C LYS A 180 40.82 10.66 -12.71
N ALA A 181 40.52 10.64 -11.42
CA ALA A 181 41.28 11.40 -10.43
C ALA A 181 42.67 10.77 -10.18
N ALA A 182 42.74 9.44 -10.03
CA ALA A 182 43.98 8.72 -9.81
C ALA A 182 44.96 8.83 -11.00
N THR A 183 44.45 8.87 -12.24
CA THR A 183 45.28 9.12 -13.42
C THR A 183 45.83 10.55 -13.49
N ARG A 184 45.22 11.51 -12.77
CA ARG A 184 45.74 12.89 -12.68
C ARG A 184 46.75 13.06 -11.56
N THR A 185 46.61 12.35 -10.45
CA THR A 185 47.47 12.54 -9.27
C THR A 185 48.86 11.91 -9.40
N GLY A 186 49.10 11.08 -10.41
CA GLY A 186 50.44 10.51 -10.64
C GLY A 186 50.85 9.42 -9.67
N ASN A 187 49.97 8.95 -8.77
CA ASN A 187 50.34 7.96 -7.75
C ASN A 187 50.09 6.52 -8.25
N PRO A 188 51.14 5.74 -8.57
CA PRO A 188 50.99 4.42 -9.20
C PRO A 188 50.36 3.38 -8.27
N LYS A 189 50.58 3.48 -6.94
CA LYS A 189 49.97 2.55 -5.97
C LYS A 189 48.47 2.75 -5.88
N ILE A 190 48.03 4.01 -5.82
CA ILE A 190 46.60 4.36 -5.76
C ILE A 190 45.94 4.00 -7.10
N LEU A 191 46.59 4.29 -8.23
CA LEU A 191 46.05 3.97 -9.54
C LEU A 191 45.84 2.45 -9.72
N ALA A 192 46.81 1.61 -9.37
CA ALA A 192 46.68 0.16 -9.44
C ALA A 192 45.52 -0.39 -8.57
N GLN A 193 45.35 0.14 -7.36
CA GLN A 193 44.23 -0.23 -6.47
C GLN A 193 42.87 0.16 -7.08
N VAL A 194 42.77 1.35 -7.68
CA VAL A 194 41.53 1.84 -8.28
C VAL A 194 41.20 1.10 -9.57
N ILE A 195 42.19 0.72 -10.38
CA ILE A 195 42.01 -0.14 -11.56
C ILE A 195 41.42 -1.49 -11.15
N ALA A 196 42.03 -2.19 -10.18
CA ALA A 196 41.53 -3.48 -9.70
C ALA A 196 40.13 -3.39 -9.06
N ALA A 197 39.76 -2.24 -8.49
CA ALA A 197 38.39 -2.00 -8.00
C ALA A 197 37.41 -1.71 -9.15
N ALA A 198 37.81 -0.94 -10.15
CA ALA A 198 37.03 -0.59 -11.32
C ALA A 198 36.72 -1.81 -12.21
N GLU A 199 37.69 -2.71 -12.39
CA GLU A 199 37.52 -3.98 -13.11
C GLU A 199 36.49 -4.88 -12.44
N ARG A 200 36.61 -5.08 -11.11
CA ARG A 200 35.67 -5.88 -10.33
C ARG A 200 34.25 -5.31 -10.35
N ALA A 201 34.12 -3.99 -10.42
CA ALA A 201 32.83 -3.31 -10.49
C ALA A 201 32.24 -3.25 -11.91
N GLY A 202 33.00 -3.65 -12.95
CA GLY A 202 32.54 -3.62 -14.34
C GLY A 202 32.49 -2.22 -14.96
N VAL A 203 33.43 -1.35 -14.61
CA VAL A 203 33.68 -0.07 -15.32
C VAL A 203 34.09 -0.37 -16.77
N SER A 204 33.87 0.57 -17.70
CA SER A 204 34.15 0.36 -19.14
C SER A 204 35.57 -0.13 -19.37
N LYS A 205 35.72 -1.18 -20.20
CA LYS A 205 37.02 -1.76 -20.56
C LYS A 205 37.97 -0.71 -21.17
N GLU A 206 37.44 0.26 -21.89
CA GLU A 206 38.23 1.34 -22.49
C GLU A 206 38.81 2.29 -21.45
N GLU A 207 38.00 2.69 -20.45
CA GLU A 207 38.45 3.56 -19.36
C GLU A 207 39.50 2.87 -18.49
N VAL A 208 39.28 1.58 -18.19
CA VAL A 208 40.23 0.75 -17.46
C VAL A 208 41.54 0.59 -18.25
N ARG A 209 41.47 0.27 -19.54
CA ARG A 209 42.65 0.10 -20.40
C ARG A 209 43.47 1.38 -20.51
N SER A 210 42.83 2.52 -20.70
CA SER A 210 43.51 3.81 -20.74
C SER A 210 44.25 4.12 -19.43
N ALA A 211 43.62 3.82 -18.29
CA ALA A 211 44.26 3.97 -16.98
C ALA A 211 45.43 3.00 -16.78
N GLN A 212 45.31 1.76 -17.27
CA GLN A 212 46.39 0.77 -17.23
C GLN A 212 47.59 1.19 -18.07
N GLU A 213 47.37 1.68 -19.30
CA GLU A 213 48.43 2.20 -20.16
C GLU A 213 49.18 3.38 -19.50
N MET A 214 48.48 4.24 -18.77
CA MET A 214 49.08 5.32 -17.97
C MET A 214 49.90 4.78 -16.79
N ALA A 215 49.39 3.78 -16.07
CA ALA A 215 50.12 3.13 -14.99
C ALA A 215 51.41 2.48 -15.49
N ASP A 216 51.36 1.80 -16.64
CA ASP A 216 52.51 1.15 -17.26
C ASP A 216 53.55 2.18 -17.73
N ARG A 217 53.13 3.32 -18.29
CA ARG A 217 54.02 4.44 -18.64
C ARG A 217 54.76 4.98 -17.42
N TRP A 218 54.05 5.26 -16.32
CA TRP A 218 54.70 5.71 -15.08
C TRP A 218 55.64 4.66 -14.49
N ALA A 219 55.27 3.38 -14.56
CA ALA A 219 56.14 2.29 -14.11
C ALA A 219 57.40 2.16 -14.98
N ALA A 220 57.32 2.47 -16.28
CA ALA A 220 58.48 2.51 -17.18
C ALA A 220 59.36 3.74 -16.91
N GLU A 221 58.78 4.93 -16.72
CA GLU A 221 59.52 6.15 -16.34
C GLU A 221 60.26 5.99 -15.01
N ALA A 222 59.63 5.35 -14.02
CA ALA A 222 60.25 5.05 -12.73
C ALA A 222 61.43 4.08 -12.84
N ARG A 223 61.46 3.19 -13.84
CA ARG A 223 62.59 2.27 -14.10
C ARG A 223 63.70 2.91 -14.94
N GLY A 224 63.34 3.85 -15.82
CA GLY A 224 64.30 4.58 -16.67
C GLY A 224 65.09 5.66 -15.92
N LYS A 225 64.57 6.18 -14.80
CA LYS A 225 65.35 6.95 -13.83
C LYS A 225 66.15 5.98 -12.96
N ALA A 226 67.40 5.70 -13.37
CA ALA A 226 68.37 5.06 -12.50
C ALA A 226 68.48 5.83 -11.16
N PRO A 227 68.77 5.17 -10.03
CA PRO A 227 68.98 5.88 -8.77
C PRO A 227 70.26 6.71 -8.90
N GLU A 228 70.11 8.00 -9.21
CA GLU A 228 71.15 9.00 -8.99
C GLU A 228 71.46 8.97 -7.49
N GLU A 229 72.72 8.68 -7.16
CA GLU A 229 73.21 8.40 -5.81
C GLU A 229 72.60 9.35 -4.79
N ALA A 230 71.87 8.78 -3.83
CA ALA A 230 71.39 9.51 -2.68
C ALA A 230 72.60 10.17 -1.98
N PRO A 231 72.61 11.51 -1.80
CA PRO A 231 73.55 12.12 -0.89
C PRO A 231 73.32 11.50 0.50
N LYS A 232 74.39 11.01 1.11
CA LYS A 232 74.41 10.54 2.49
C LYS A 232 74.01 11.70 3.39
N GLU A 233 72.72 11.81 3.70
CA GLU A 233 72.25 12.71 4.75
C GLU A 233 72.54 12.12 6.14
N PRO A 234 72.88 12.99 7.10
CA PRO A 234 73.34 12.60 8.41
C PRO A 234 72.20 12.09 9.31
N LEU A 235 72.62 11.31 10.30
CA LEU A 235 71.87 10.62 11.35
C LEU A 235 70.62 11.37 11.87
N PRO A 236 69.54 10.65 12.20
CA PRO A 236 68.29 11.24 12.68
C PRO A 236 68.47 11.91 14.05
N GLY A 237 68.10 13.19 14.12
CA GLY A 237 67.88 13.90 15.37
C GLY A 237 66.69 13.30 16.16
N PRO A 238 66.59 13.59 17.47
CA PRO A 238 65.66 12.92 18.37
C PRO A 238 64.22 13.11 17.93
N GLU A 239 63.49 11.99 17.93
CA GLU A 239 62.09 11.86 17.52
C GLU A 239 61.22 13.00 18.11
N PRO A 240 60.40 13.67 17.28
CA PRO A 240 59.38 14.55 17.83
C PRO A 240 58.42 13.68 18.62
N LYS A 241 58.34 13.93 19.93
CA LYS A 241 57.28 13.39 20.81
C LYS A 241 55.94 13.71 20.16
N VAL A 242 55.38 12.73 19.45
CA VAL A 242 53.99 12.76 19.00
C VAL A 242 53.17 12.83 20.27
N ARG A 243 52.64 14.02 20.57
CA ARG A 243 51.53 14.16 21.50
C ARG A 243 50.43 13.25 20.96
N ARG A 244 50.28 12.06 21.56
CA ARG A 244 49.03 11.31 21.49
C ARG A 244 47.98 12.25 22.05
N VAL A 245 47.27 12.92 21.16
CA VAL A 245 45.98 13.50 21.51
C VAL A 245 45.12 12.28 21.77
N ASN A 246 44.84 12.01 23.04
CA ASN A 246 43.79 11.10 23.45
C ASN A 246 42.47 11.71 22.98
N GLN A 247 42.17 11.58 21.69
CA GLN A 247 40.80 11.73 21.22
C GLN A 247 40.12 10.42 21.60
N GLU A 248 39.29 10.50 22.65
CA GLU A 248 38.30 9.46 22.90
C GLU A 248 37.52 9.28 21.59
N PRO A 249 37.39 8.04 21.09
CA PRO A 249 36.63 7.81 19.88
C PRO A 249 35.19 8.28 20.10
N ASP A 250 34.69 9.10 19.18
CA ASP A 250 33.31 9.60 19.28
C ASP A 250 32.32 8.42 19.32
N ALA A 251 31.19 8.60 20.03
CA ALA A 251 30.21 7.53 20.19
C ALA A 251 29.72 6.97 18.85
N ALA A 252 29.65 7.82 17.82
CA ALA A 252 29.26 7.43 16.48
C ALA A 252 30.24 6.40 15.85
N SER A 253 31.55 6.62 15.97
CA SER A 253 32.58 5.71 15.45
C SER A 253 32.62 4.40 16.24
N VAL A 254 32.43 4.46 17.56
CA VAL A 254 32.35 3.25 18.40
C VAL A 254 31.12 2.41 18.04
N LEU A 255 29.96 3.05 17.82
CA LEU A 255 28.72 2.37 17.41
C LEU A 255 28.82 1.79 15.99
N ALA A 256 29.44 2.51 15.05
CA ALA A 256 29.68 2.04 13.69
C ALA A 256 30.61 0.83 13.62
N LEU A 257 31.68 0.81 14.42
CA LEU A 257 32.58 -0.35 14.49
C LEU A 257 31.92 -1.55 15.17
N ALA A 258 31.12 -1.32 16.22
CA ALA A 258 30.44 -2.39 16.94
C ALA A 258 29.33 -3.06 16.10
N THR A 259 28.63 -2.31 15.23
CA THR A 259 27.57 -2.83 14.35
C THR A 259 28.08 -3.76 13.25
N ILE A 260 29.38 -3.67 12.91
CA ILE A 260 30.05 -4.58 11.97
C ILE A 260 30.45 -5.90 12.65
N GLY A 261 30.67 -5.88 13.97
CA GLY A 261 31.03 -7.05 14.77
C GLY A 261 29.88 -8.05 14.97
N LYS A 262 30.23 -9.29 15.36
CA LYS A 262 29.27 -10.33 15.80
C LYS A 262 29.19 -10.47 17.33
N ASP A 263 29.95 -9.67 18.07
CA ASP A 263 30.01 -9.73 19.52
C ASP A 263 28.85 -8.91 20.13
N VAL A 264 27.91 -9.63 20.74
CA VAL A 264 26.73 -9.08 21.40
C VAL A 264 27.12 -8.15 22.55
N ALA A 265 28.15 -8.50 23.33
CA ALA A 265 28.57 -7.71 24.49
C ALA A 265 29.23 -6.38 24.06
N ALA A 266 30.01 -6.41 22.99
CA ALA A 266 30.61 -5.21 22.42
C ALA A 266 29.55 -4.24 21.87
N LEU A 267 28.51 -4.77 21.21
CA LEU A 267 27.41 -3.96 20.68
C LEU A 267 26.51 -3.38 21.77
N GLU A 268 26.26 -4.13 22.85
CA GLU A 268 25.53 -3.63 24.03
C GLU A 268 26.28 -2.50 24.75
N SER A 269 27.59 -2.65 24.92
CA SER A 269 28.44 -1.60 25.51
C SER A 269 28.45 -0.34 24.63
N ALA A 270 28.60 -0.48 23.31
CA ALA A 270 28.58 0.64 22.38
C ALA A 270 27.21 1.36 22.35
N LEU A 271 26.10 0.63 22.41
CA LEU A 271 24.76 1.21 22.51
C LEU A 271 24.55 1.96 23.83
N SER A 272 25.12 1.47 24.94
CA SER A 272 25.06 2.13 26.23
C SER A 272 25.79 3.48 26.21
N ILE A 273 27.00 3.50 25.62
CA ILE A 273 27.81 4.73 25.45
C ILE A 273 27.13 5.71 24.48
N ALA A 274 26.57 5.22 23.36
CA ALA A 274 25.88 6.07 22.41
C ALA A 274 24.60 6.70 22.98
N ARG A 275 23.88 5.99 23.88
CA ARG A 275 22.70 6.55 24.58
C ARG A 275 23.05 7.59 25.64
N SER A 276 24.19 7.45 26.32
CA SER A 276 24.64 8.50 27.26
C SER A 276 25.15 9.75 26.54
N GLN A 277 25.48 9.65 25.25
CA GLN A 277 25.89 10.74 24.37
C GLN A 277 24.84 11.07 23.29
N ALA A 278 23.54 10.98 23.63
CA ALA A 278 22.43 11.05 22.68
C ALA A 278 22.35 12.34 21.83
N SER A 279 23.05 13.42 22.19
CA SER A 279 23.13 14.64 21.37
C SER A 279 24.05 14.51 20.15
N GLU A 280 24.90 13.49 20.10
CA GLU A 280 25.95 13.33 19.08
C GLU A 280 25.68 12.19 18.09
N VAL A 281 24.68 11.34 18.36
CA VAL A 281 24.37 10.16 17.55
C VAL A 281 22.98 10.27 16.97
N ASP A 282 22.86 10.10 15.65
CA ASP A 282 21.58 10.11 14.94
C ASP A 282 20.65 8.99 15.47
N GLU A 283 19.39 9.32 15.70
CA GLU A 283 18.36 8.39 16.17
C GLU A 283 18.17 7.21 15.18
N ALA A 284 18.39 7.46 13.88
CA ALA A 284 18.37 6.43 12.86
C ALA A 284 19.48 5.37 13.09
N ASP A 285 20.68 5.79 13.46
CA ASP A 285 21.83 4.90 13.70
C ASP A 285 21.64 4.07 14.97
N LEU A 286 21.08 4.68 16.03
CA LEU A 286 20.68 3.96 17.25
C LEU A 286 19.65 2.87 16.96
N HIS A 287 18.67 3.16 16.11
CA HIS A 287 17.62 2.21 15.76
C HIS A 287 18.15 1.06 14.87
N ILE A 288 19.07 1.34 13.95
CA ILE A 288 19.77 0.30 13.16
C ILE A 288 20.58 -0.63 14.09
N ALA A 289 21.35 -0.06 15.02
CA ALA A 289 22.14 -0.82 15.97
C ALA A 289 21.25 -1.70 16.89
N HIS A 290 20.09 -1.18 17.32
CA HIS A 290 19.14 -1.93 18.15
C HIS A 290 18.53 -3.13 17.42
N ARG A 291 18.10 -2.96 16.15
CA ARG A 291 17.59 -4.07 15.33
C ARG A 291 18.66 -5.13 15.09
N ARG A 292 19.91 -4.72 14.92
CA ARG A 292 21.04 -5.65 14.76
C ARG A 292 21.29 -6.45 16.03
N LEU A 293 21.25 -5.81 17.19
CA LEU A 293 21.39 -6.49 18.48
C LEU A 293 20.30 -7.53 18.71
N GLU A 294 19.04 -7.21 18.41
CA GLU A 294 17.93 -8.16 18.51
C GLU A 294 18.09 -9.35 17.56
N ALA A 295 18.56 -9.10 16.32
CA ALA A 295 18.83 -10.16 15.36
C ALA A 295 19.95 -11.10 15.85
N LEU A 296 21.02 -10.56 16.45
CA LEU A 296 22.11 -11.36 17.01
C LEU A 296 21.68 -12.18 18.24
N ARG A 297 20.82 -11.61 19.11
CA ARG A 297 20.27 -12.34 20.27
C ARG A 297 19.37 -13.50 19.86
N LYS A 298 18.55 -13.32 18.80
CA LYS A 298 17.68 -14.39 18.26
C LYS A 298 18.44 -15.52 17.57
N ALA A 299 19.68 -15.26 17.16
CA ALA A 299 20.53 -16.24 16.46
C ALA A 299 21.41 -17.08 17.42
N ARG A 300 21.38 -16.80 18.73
CA ARG A 300 21.98 -17.61 19.79
C ARG A 300 20.93 -18.52 20.41
#